data_AF-A0A1E3R2B6-F1
#
_entry.id   AF-A0A1E3R2B6-F1
#
_cell.length_a   1.000
_cell.length_b   1.000
_cell.length_c   1.000
_cell.angle_alpha   90.00
_cell.angle_beta   90.00
_cell.angle_gamma   90.00
#
_symmetry.space_group_name_H-M   'P 1'
#
loop_
_entity.id
_entity.type
_entity.pdbx_description
1 polymer ?
#
loop_
_entity_poly.entity_id
_entity_poly.type
_entity_poly.pdbx_seq_one_letter_code
_entity_poly.pdbx_strand_id
1 'polypeptide(L)'
;MNALAVPGAYVVGAVPFTQIVALRLVGTDLRAVGTGTVSGTGLYRIAGLWPLIVGGGLDVAKGAAAALLAGSDQTLGVLVSAAVVIGHCWSVFLRGAGGRGISPALGALAVWFWPGALILLAGLALGRLSKETALAALVSDLLLVLVLGAVKGGWGLALGLAVVLPMLVKRVLGNARPGSTRRRVYLNRLLFDADHHPSAPTLDSATLQTSMELLAGRVEHHRQDLNRLNVYPVPDGDTGDNLVALMKSVTERLAGSDDVAEAIAAGALRGGRGSSGVIFGQALRGFVSDVTPDAPGLAAALTAAATAQVRTPPGFHS
;
A
#
# COMPACT_ATOMS: atom_id res chain seq x y z
N MET A 1 -14.10 34.72 -18.09
CA MET A 1 -13.51 33.50 -17.48
C MET A 1 -11.99 33.63 -17.50
N ASN A 2 -11.32 33.58 -16.34
CA ASN A 2 -9.86 33.57 -16.30
C ASN A 2 -9.35 32.23 -16.82
N ALA A 3 -8.89 32.17 -18.07
CA ALA A 3 -8.43 30.94 -18.73
C ALA A 3 -7.31 30.20 -17.96
N LEU A 4 -6.57 30.93 -17.11
CA LEU A 4 -5.48 30.39 -16.28
C LEU A 4 -5.94 29.83 -14.93
N ALA A 5 -7.19 30.05 -14.50
CA ALA A 5 -7.65 29.68 -13.17
C ALA A 5 -7.69 28.15 -12.98
N VAL A 6 -8.16 27.39 -13.97
CA VAL A 6 -8.28 25.93 -13.89
C VAL A 6 -6.89 25.25 -13.94
N PRO A 7 -6.00 25.56 -14.90
CA PRO A 7 -4.63 25.03 -14.88
C PRO A 7 -3.86 25.45 -13.61
N GLY A 8 -4.05 26.70 -13.15
CA GLY A 8 -3.44 27.19 -11.91
C GLY A 8 -3.91 26.40 -10.69
N ALA A 9 -5.21 26.14 -10.57
CA ALA A 9 -5.77 25.32 -9.50
C ALA A 9 -5.20 23.88 -9.51
N TYR A 10 -5.00 23.28 -10.69
CA TYR A 10 -4.34 21.99 -10.81
C TYR A 10 -2.90 22.02 -10.29
N VAL A 11 -2.10 23.01 -10.72
CA VAL A 11 -0.70 23.13 -10.28
C VAL A 11 -0.61 23.35 -8.77
N VAL A 12 -1.45 24.22 -8.22
CA VAL A 12 -1.58 24.45 -6.77
C VAL A 12 -1.95 23.15 -6.05
N GLY A 13 -2.94 22.41 -6.56
CA GLY A 13 -3.33 21.11 -6.03
C GLY A 13 -2.21 20.08 -6.07
N ALA A 14 -1.40 20.10 -7.12
CA ALA A 14 -0.28 19.18 -7.31
C ALA A 14 0.87 19.40 -6.32
N VAL A 15 1.00 20.58 -5.69
CA VAL A 15 2.06 20.81 -4.69
C VAL A 15 1.89 19.83 -3.51
N PRO A 16 2.88 18.95 -3.25
CA PRO A 16 2.72 17.86 -2.29
C PRO A 16 3.19 18.30 -0.89
N PHE A 17 2.45 19.19 -0.23
CA PHE A 17 2.86 19.76 1.07
C PHE A 17 3.10 18.70 2.15
N THR A 18 2.22 17.70 2.26
CA THR A 18 2.41 16.57 3.19
C THR A 18 3.72 15.83 2.95
N GLN A 19 4.09 15.60 1.69
CA GLN A 19 5.38 14.99 1.33
C GLN A 19 6.57 15.89 1.68
N ILE A 20 6.47 17.19 1.36
CA ILE A 20 7.54 18.16 1.64
C ILE A 20 7.79 18.20 3.15
N VAL A 21 6.74 18.25 3.97
CA VAL A 21 6.85 18.23 5.42
C VAL A 21 7.47 16.92 5.92
N ALA A 22 7.04 15.76 5.40
CA ALA A 22 7.63 14.46 5.74
C ALA A 22 9.14 14.41 5.47
N LEU A 23 9.56 14.83 4.26
CA LEU A 23 10.96 14.83 3.86
C LEU A 23 11.80 15.83 4.66
N ARG A 24 11.26 17.00 5.00
CA ARG A 24 12.02 18.06 5.70
C ARG A 24 12.17 17.81 7.20
N LEU A 25 11.19 17.16 7.83
CA LEU A 25 11.20 16.96 9.27
C LEU A 25 11.69 15.57 9.68
N VAL A 26 11.39 14.54 8.89
CA VAL A 26 11.69 13.13 9.24
C VAL A 26 12.66 12.49 8.23
N GLY A 27 12.81 13.06 7.03
CA GLY A 27 13.65 12.47 5.97
C GLY A 27 13.00 11.28 5.26
N THR A 28 11.72 11.02 5.51
CA THR A 28 11.01 9.83 4.98
C THR A 28 10.13 10.18 3.80
N ASP A 29 10.24 9.42 2.71
CA ASP A 29 9.30 9.49 1.59
C ASP A 29 8.00 8.74 1.95
N LEU A 30 6.86 9.43 2.01
CA LEU A 30 5.56 8.81 2.33
C LEU A 30 5.13 7.76 1.30
N ARG A 31 5.70 7.77 0.09
CA ARG A 31 5.42 6.77 -0.95
C ARG A 31 6.12 5.44 -0.68
N ALA A 32 7.18 5.44 0.12
CA ALA A 32 7.98 4.27 0.45
C ALA A 32 7.50 3.56 1.72
N VAL A 33 6.51 4.11 2.44
CA VAL A 33 6.05 3.58 3.73
C VAL A 33 4.54 3.37 3.77
N GLY A 34 4.09 2.42 4.59
CA GLY A 34 2.68 2.12 4.79
C GLY A 34 1.96 1.79 3.48
N THR A 35 0.90 2.54 3.15
CA THR A 35 0.10 2.33 1.94
C THR A 35 0.69 2.97 0.67
N GLY A 36 1.85 3.62 0.77
CA GLY A 36 2.44 4.41 -0.32
C GLY A 36 1.61 5.63 -0.73
N THR A 37 0.60 6.00 0.05
CA THR A 37 -0.29 7.15 -0.21
C THR A 37 0.20 8.38 0.55
N VAL A 38 0.42 9.48 -0.17
CA VAL A 38 0.81 10.77 0.42
C VAL A 38 -0.41 11.37 1.11
N SER A 39 -0.56 11.08 2.40
CA SER A 39 -1.76 11.39 3.19
C SER A 39 -1.42 11.98 4.54
N GLY A 40 -2.33 12.79 5.08
CA GLY A 40 -2.22 13.31 6.44
C GLY A 40 -2.14 12.18 7.49
N THR A 41 -2.94 11.12 7.34
CA THR A 41 -2.85 9.96 8.24
C THR A 41 -1.49 9.27 8.17
N GLY A 42 -0.90 9.15 6.98
CA GLY A 42 0.48 8.67 6.81
C GLY A 42 1.49 9.56 7.53
N LEU A 43 1.39 10.88 7.34
CA LEU A 43 2.26 11.86 7.99
C LEU A 43 2.13 11.81 9.52
N TYR A 44 0.91 11.70 10.06
CA TYR A 44 0.69 11.55 11.50
C TYR A 44 1.40 10.34 12.08
N ARG A 45 1.36 9.19 11.39
CA ARG A 45 2.00 7.95 11.87
C ARG A 45 3.52 8.05 11.95
N ILE A 46 4.16 8.78 11.04
CA ILE A 46 5.63 8.86 10.98
C ILE A 46 6.21 10.10 11.68
N ALA A 47 5.43 11.17 11.82
CA ALA A 47 5.93 12.48 12.26
C ALA A 47 5.09 13.11 13.39
N GLY A 48 3.95 12.52 13.75
CA GLY A 48 3.08 12.99 14.82
C GLY A 48 2.14 14.13 14.44
N LEU A 49 1.53 14.74 15.47
CA LEU A 49 0.43 15.70 15.32
C LEU A 49 0.86 17.03 14.71
N TRP A 50 1.99 17.61 15.12
CA TRP A 50 2.41 18.92 14.64
C TRP A 50 2.71 18.94 13.14
N PRO A 51 3.46 17.97 12.58
CA PRO A 51 3.64 17.87 11.14
C PRO A 51 2.34 17.62 10.38
N LEU A 52 1.39 16.84 10.94
CA LEU A 52 0.05 16.70 10.36
C LEU A 52 -0.67 18.04 10.26
N ILE A 53 -0.66 18.86 11.33
CA ILE A 53 -1.33 20.16 11.33
C ILE A 53 -0.74 21.06 10.24
N VAL A 54 0.60 21.10 10.12
CA VAL A 54 1.27 21.92 9.11
C VAL A 54 1.01 21.39 7.71
N GLY A 55 1.38 20.14 7.41
CA GLY A 55 1.27 19.57 6.06
C GLY A 55 -0.18 19.39 5.61
N GLY A 56 -1.03 18.85 6.49
CA GLY A 56 -2.45 18.69 6.25
C GLY A 56 -3.18 20.03 6.16
N GLY A 57 -2.83 21.00 7.01
CA GLY A 57 -3.38 22.36 6.95
C GLY A 57 -3.04 23.06 5.64
N LEU A 58 -1.81 22.93 5.13
CA LEU A 58 -1.42 23.46 3.81
C LEU A 58 -2.18 22.77 2.66
N ASP A 59 -2.43 21.47 2.76
CA ASP A 59 -3.26 20.77 1.78
C ASP A 59 -4.74 21.19 1.82
N VAL A 60 -5.28 21.59 2.98
CA VAL A 60 -6.60 22.21 3.08
C VAL A 60 -6.56 23.62 2.50
N ALA A 61 -5.55 24.41 2.87
CA ALA A 61 -5.40 25.80 2.43
C ALA A 61 -5.33 25.92 0.90
N LYS A 62 -4.63 25.00 0.22
CA LYS A 62 -4.55 25.01 -1.25
C LYS A 62 -5.91 24.77 -1.92
N GLY A 63 -6.76 23.93 -1.32
CA GLY A 63 -8.13 23.70 -1.76
C GLY A 63 -9.00 24.95 -1.61
N ALA A 64 -8.90 25.61 -0.47
CA ALA A 64 -9.60 26.88 -0.21
C ALA A 64 -9.13 27.99 -1.16
N ALA A 65 -7.80 28.12 -1.35
CA ALA A 65 -7.23 29.09 -2.27
C ALA A 65 -7.74 28.89 -3.70
N ALA A 66 -7.75 27.66 -4.21
CA ALA A 66 -8.29 27.36 -5.54
C ALA A 66 -9.78 27.72 -5.65
N ALA A 67 -10.59 27.41 -4.64
CA ALA A 67 -12.01 27.77 -4.61
C ALA A 67 -12.23 29.30 -4.63
N LEU A 68 -11.43 30.07 -3.88
CA LEU A 68 -11.52 31.53 -3.84
C LEU A 68 -11.20 32.20 -5.19
N LEU A 69 -10.36 31.59 -6.04
CA LEU A 69 -10.03 32.11 -7.37
C LEU A 69 -11.25 32.19 -8.32
N ALA A 70 -12.30 31.43 -8.04
CA ALA A 70 -13.52 31.43 -8.83
C ALA A 70 -14.51 32.54 -8.45
N GLY A 71 -14.31 33.23 -7.32
CA GLY A 71 -15.22 34.28 -6.86
C GLY A 71 -16.65 33.75 -6.70
N SER A 72 -17.63 34.43 -7.31
CA SER A 72 -19.05 34.01 -7.30
C SER A 72 -19.45 33.13 -8.48
N ASP A 73 -18.54 32.84 -9.43
CA ASP A 73 -18.83 32.04 -10.62
C ASP A 73 -18.90 30.56 -10.24
N GLN A 74 -20.12 30.02 -10.24
CA GLN A 74 -20.39 28.63 -9.87
C GLN A 74 -19.76 27.64 -10.85
N THR A 75 -19.77 27.93 -12.15
CA THR A 75 -19.19 27.06 -13.17
C THR A 75 -17.68 26.99 -13.00
N LEU A 76 -17.03 28.14 -12.83
CA LEU A 76 -15.61 28.19 -12.54
C LEU A 76 -15.29 27.52 -11.20
N GLY A 77 -16.14 27.71 -10.19
CA GLY A 77 -16.04 27.09 -8.87
C GLY A 77 -16.00 25.57 -8.91
N VAL A 78 -16.87 24.95 -9.70
CA VAL A 78 -16.87 23.51 -9.96
C VAL A 78 -15.56 23.07 -10.63
N LEU A 79 -15.11 23.79 -11.65
CA LEU A 79 -13.91 23.45 -12.41
C LEU A 79 -12.61 23.57 -11.60
N VAL A 80 -12.43 24.64 -10.83
CA VAL A 80 -11.24 24.82 -9.99
C VAL A 80 -11.21 23.86 -8.80
N SER A 81 -12.39 23.51 -8.24
CA SER A 81 -12.50 22.51 -7.18
C SER A 81 -12.16 21.11 -7.69
N ALA A 82 -12.60 20.75 -8.91
CA ALA A 82 -12.15 19.52 -9.56
C ALA A 82 -10.64 19.53 -9.78
N ALA A 83 -10.10 20.61 -10.37
CA ALA A 83 -8.70 20.72 -10.74
C ALA A 83 -7.75 20.59 -9.55
N VAL A 84 -8.05 21.25 -8.42
CA VAL A 84 -7.19 21.19 -7.22
C VAL A 84 -7.20 19.80 -6.57
N VAL A 85 -8.35 19.11 -6.56
CA VAL A 85 -8.45 17.73 -6.06
C VAL A 85 -7.73 16.76 -6.99
N ILE A 86 -7.92 16.89 -8.31
CA ILE A 86 -7.20 16.10 -9.33
C ILE A 86 -5.69 16.30 -9.19
N GLY A 87 -5.22 17.54 -9.03
CA GLY A 87 -3.80 17.84 -8.82
C GLY A 87 -3.23 17.14 -7.58
N HIS A 88 -3.96 17.14 -6.47
CA HIS A 88 -3.53 16.46 -5.25
C HIS A 88 -3.55 14.92 -5.40
N CYS A 89 -4.52 14.37 -6.14
CA CYS A 89 -4.62 12.93 -6.40
C CYS A 89 -3.53 12.43 -7.36
N TRP A 90 -3.21 13.22 -8.39
CA TRP A 90 -2.20 12.90 -9.40
C TRP A 90 -1.26 14.09 -9.58
N SER A 91 -0.32 14.20 -8.64
CA SER A 91 0.64 15.30 -8.64
C SER A 91 1.70 15.09 -9.73
N VAL A 92 1.87 16.09 -10.58
CA VAL A 92 2.96 16.13 -11.57
C VAL A 92 4.34 16.07 -10.88
N PHE A 93 4.47 16.69 -9.71
CA PHE A 93 5.72 16.70 -8.93
C PHE A 93 6.04 15.34 -8.29
N LEU A 94 5.04 14.48 -8.14
CA LEU A 94 5.18 13.12 -7.62
C LEU A 94 5.04 12.04 -8.71
N ARG A 95 5.16 12.41 -9.99
CA ARG A 95 5.04 11.49 -11.14
C ARG A 95 3.71 10.73 -11.18
N GLY A 96 2.61 11.44 -10.89
CA GLY A 96 1.26 10.88 -10.88
C GLY A 96 0.84 10.20 -9.56
N ALA A 97 1.76 10.05 -8.60
CA ALA A 97 1.40 9.67 -7.24
C ALA A 97 0.78 10.86 -6.48
N GLY A 98 0.06 10.57 -5.41
CA GLY A 98 -0.60 11.61 -4.61
C GLY A 98 -1.38 11.06 -3.43
N GLY A 99 -2.21 11.92 -2.85
CA GLY A 99 -3.15 11.55 -1.79
C GLY A 99 -4.52 11.13 -2.34
N ARG A 100 -5.49 10.91 -1.45
CA ARG A 100 -6.88 10.54 -1.82
C ARG A 100 -7.79 11.74 -2.10
N GLY A 101 -7.34 12.98 -1.87
CA GLY A 101 -8.09 14.19 -2.19
C GLY A 101 -8.96 14.76 -1.06
N ILE A 102 -9.03 14.12 0.12
CA ILE A 102 -9.86 14.61 1.24
C ILE A 102 -9.43 15.99 1.72
N SER A 103 -8.13 16.26 1.91
CA SER A 103 -7.66 17.55 2.42
C SER A 103 -7.96 18.74 1.49
N PRO A 104 -7.66 18.73 0.18
CA PRO A 104 -8.06 19.82 -0.70
C PRO A 104 -9.59 19.91 -0.86
N ALA A 105 -10.31 18.79 -0.80
CA ALA A 105 -11.78 18.79 -0.80
C ALA A 105 -12.35 19.56 0.40
N LEU A 106 -11.82 19.33 1.61
CA LEU A 106 -12.21 20.08 2.81
C LEU A 106 -12.01 21.59 2.62
N GLY A 107 -10.90 22.00 2.02
CA GLY A 107 -10.62 23.41 1.73
C GLY A 107 -11.60 24.03 0.74
N ALA A 108 -11.85 23.34 -0.38
CA ALA A 108 -12.79 23.81 -1.39
C ALA A 108 -14.22 23.89 -0.84
N LEU A 109 -14.64 22.89 -0.06
CA LEU A 109 -15.96 22.88 0.58
C LEU A 109 -16.08 23.94 1.66
N ALA A 110 -15.03 24.25 2.43
CA ALA A 110 -15.09 25.32 3.42
C ALA A 110 -15.49 26.68 2.79
N VAL A 111 -15.12 26.91 1.52
CA VAL A 111 -15.49 28.11 0.76
C VAL A 111 -16.89 28.01 0.16
N TRP A 112 -17.20 26.91 -0.53
CA TRP A 112 -18.45 26.78 -1.29
C TRP A 112 -19.65 26.32 -0.48
N PHE A 113 -19.41 25.46 0.52
CA PHE A 113 -20.43 24.85 1.37
C PHE A 113 -19.80 24.23 2.62
N TRP A 114 -19.51 25.07 3.62
CA TRP A 114 -18.83 24.64 4.85
C TRP A 114 -19.47 23.43 5.58
N PRO A 115 -20.82 23.20 5.55
CA PRO A 115 -21.38 21.97 6.13
C PRO A 115 -20.91 20.71 5.40
N GLY A 116 -20.56 20.80 4.11
CA GLY A 116 -19.96 19.71 3.34
C GLY A 116 -18.60 19.29 3.89
N ALA A 117 -17.78 20.25 4.34
CA ALA A 117 -16.51 19.95 4.99
C ALA A 117 -16.74 19.16 6.31
N LEU A 118 -17.79 19.51 7.06
CA LEU A 118 -18.16 18.78 8.28
C LEU A 118 -18.58 17.33 8.01
N ILE A 119 -19.27 17.06 6.89
CA ILE A 119 -19.64 15.69 6.49
C ILE A 119 -18.38 14.83 6.29
N LEU A 120 -17.37 15.35 5.59
CA LEU A 120 -16.10 14.62 5.38
C LEU A 120 -15.32 14.45 6.68
N LEU A 121 -15.27 15.47 7.54
CA LEU A 121 -14.63 15.37 8.86
C LEU A 121 -15.34 14.37 9.77
N ALA A 122 -16.67 14.35 9.77
CA ALA A 122 -17.47 13.39 10.52
C ALA A 122 -17.22 11.96 10.04
N GLY A 123 -17.18 11.74 8.72
CA GLY A 123 -16.81 10.44 8.14
C GLY A 123 -15.43 9.97 8.59
N LEU A 124 -14.44 10.87 8.58
CA LEU A 124 -13.09 10.57 9.03
C LEU A 124 -13.03 10.29 10.56
N ALA A 125 -13.77 11.05 11.37
CA ALA A 125 -13.83 10.86 12.82
C ALA A 125 -14.55 9.56 13.20
N LEU A 126 -15.74 9.32 12.65
CA LEU A 126 -16.51 8.08 12.87
C LEU A 126 -15.73 6.87 12.40
N GLY A 127 -15.08 6.94 11.24
CA GLY A 127 -14.23 5.88 10.72
C GLY A 127 -13.05 5.55 11.62
N ARG A 128 -12.46 6.54 12.31
CA ARG A 128 -11.41 6.28 13.30
C ARG A 128 -11.96 5.62 14.56
N LEU A 129 -13.13 6.05 15.03
CA LEU A 129 -13.80 5.45 16.20
C LEU A 129 -14.21 4.00 15.95
N SER A 130 -14.75 3.71 14.77
CA SER A 130 -15.17 2.36 14.38
C SER A 130 -14.03 1.46 13.88
N LYS A 131 -12.81 2.00 13.75
CA LYS A 131 -11.66 1.36 13.09
C LYS A 131 -11.87 1.04 11.60
N GLU A 132 -12.95 1.53 11.00
CA GLU A 132 -13.32 1.34 9.60
C GLU A 132 -13.22 2.66 8.81
N THR A 133 -12.03 3.27 8.83
CA THR A 133 -11.77 4.60 8.22
C THR A 133 -12.10 4.64 6.73
N ALA A 134 -11.80 3.57 5.99
CA ALA A 134 -12.04 3.50 4.56
C ALA A 134 -13.55 3.52 4.24
N LEU A 135 -14.33 2.62 4.84
CA LEU A 135 -15.76 2.54 4.58
C LEU A 135 -16.49 3.82 5.01
N ALA A 136 -16.16 4.36 6.19
CA ALA A 136 -16.76 5.60 6.66
C ALA A 136 -16.46 6.78 5.73
N ALA A 137 -15.24 6.87 5.20
CA ALA A 137 -14.88 7.89 4.20
C ALA A 137 -15.67 7.72 2.89
N LEU A 138 -15.85 6.49 2.40
CA LEU A 138 -16.66 6.23 1.21
C LEU A 138 -18.11 6.66 1.41
N VAL A 139 -18.69 6.33 2.57
CA VAL A 139 -20.07 6.72 2.91
C VAL A 139 -20.19 8.25 2.99
N SER A 140 -19.22 8.94 3.62
CA SER A 140 -19.25 10.41 3.67
C SER A 140 -19.10 11.07 2.30
N ASP A 141 -18.28 10.49 1.41
CA ASP A 141 -18.10 10.99 0.04
C ASP A 141 -19.42 10.89 -0.75
N LEU A 142 -20.10 9.74 -0.68
CA LEU A 142 -21.40 9.55 -1.34
C LEU A 142 -22.48 10.44 -0.74
N LEU A 143 -22.53 10.55 0.59
CA LEU A 143 -23.46 11.42 1.30
C LEU A 143 -23.28 12.89 0.92
N LEU A 144 -22.02 13.34 0.78
CA LEU A 144 -21.71 14.71 0.38
C LEU A 144 -22.34 15.07 -0.97
N VAL A 145 -22.25 14.20 -1.98
CA VAL A 145 -22.85 14.44 -3.31
C VAL A 145 -24.36 14.59 -3.20
N LEU A 146 -25.01 13.70 -2.44
CA LEU A 146 -26.46 13.72 -2.25
C LEU A 146 -26.92 14.97 -1.50
N VAL A 147 -26.24 15.35 -0.43
CA VAL A 147 -26.57 16.54 0.37
C VAL A 147 -26.38 17.82 -0.43
N LEU A 148 -25.28 17.95 -1.18
CA LEU A 148 -25.06 19.11 -2.04
C LEU A 148 -26.12 19.21 -3.14
N GLY A 149 -26.47 18.11 -3.80
CA GLY A 149 -27.55 18.08 -4.79
C GLY A 149 -28.90 18.49 -4.21
N ALA A 150 -29.22 18.00 -3.00
CA ALA A 150 -30.48 18.32 -2.33
C ALA A 150 -30.56 19.78 -1.85
N VAL A 151 -29.48 20.32 -1.28
CA VAL A 151 -29.47 21.66 -0.65
C VAL A 151 -29.20 22.77 -1.66
N LYS A 152 -28.39 22.51 -2.69
CA LYS A 152 -27.91 23.52 -3.65
C LYS A 152 -28.36 23.25 -5.09
N GLY A 153 -29.14 22.20 -5.35
CA GLY A 153 -29.65 21.88 -6.68
C GLY A 153 -28.56 21.42 -7.66
N GLY A 154 -28.75 21.73 -8.94
CA GLY A 154 -27.89 21.22 -10.03
C GLY A 154 -26.42 21.62 -9.90
N TRP A 155 -26.11 22.85 -9.51
CA TRP A 155 -24.71 23.28 -9.32
C TRP A 155 -24.08 22.60 -8.10
N GLY A 156 -24.85 22.35 -7.04
CA GLY A 156 -24.41 21.59 -5.88
C GLY A 156 -24.03 20.17 -6.22
N LEU A 157 -24.90 19.49 -6.98
CA LEU A 157 -24.62 18.15 -7.49
C LEU A 157 -23.34 18.14 -8.34
N ALA A 158 -23.17 19.13 -9.22
CA ALA A 158 -21.97 19.26 -10.04
C ALA A 158 -20.71 19.47 -9.19
N LEU A 159 -20.76 20.32 -8.15
CA LEU A 159 -19.64 20.53 -7.23
C LEU A 159 -19.31 19.25 -6.44
N GLY A 160 -20.33 18.54 -5.93
CA GLY A 160 -20.15 17.28 -5.22
C GLY A 160 -19.47 16.23 -6.10
N LEU A 161 -19.95 16.05 -7.34
CA LEU A 161 -19.35 15.13 -8.30
C LEU A 161 -17.93 15.54 -8.70
N ALA A 162 -17.68 16.84 -8.92
CA ALA A 162 -16.37 17.38 -9.26
C ALA A 162 -15.30 17.09 -8.19
N VAL A 163 -15.68 17.09 -6.92
CA VAL A 163 -14.79 16.76 -5.80
C VAL A 163 -14.67 15.24 -5.61
N VAL A 164 -15.79 14.52 -5.57
CA VAL A 164 -15.83 13.11 -5.16
C VAL A 164 -15.37 12.16 -6.26
N LEU A 165 -15.67 12.42 -7.53
CA LEU A 165 -15.28 11.52 -8.62
C LEU A 165 -13.76 11.32 -8.71
N PRO A 166 -12.90 12.38 -8.68
CA PRO A 166 -11.46 12.20 -8.59
C PRO A 166 -11.00 11.39 -7.39
N MET A 167 -11.65 11.55 -6.22
CA MET A 167 -11.33 10.81 -5.00
C MET A 167 -11.62 9.31 -5.17
N LEU A 168 -12.79 8.96 -5.71
CA LEU A 168 -13.18 7.57 -5.97
C LEU A 168 -12.32 6.92 -7.06
N VAL A 169 -12.01 7.65 -8.14
CA VAL A 169 -11.12 7.15 -9.19
C VAL A 169 -9.73 6.91 -8.61
N LYS A 170 -9.21 7.86 -7.82
CA LYS A 170 -7.91 7.68 -7.16
C LYS A 170 -7.93 6.50 -6.21
N ARG A 171 -9.02 6.31 -5.46
CA ARG A 171 -9.25 5.18 -4.55
C ARG A 171 -9.09 3.84 -5.26
N VAL A 172 -9.76 3.65 -6.40
CA VAL A 172 -9.71 2.42 -7.21
C VAL A 172 -8.36 2.21 -7.90
N LEU A 173 -7.76 3.27 -8.46
CA LEU A 173 -6.50 3.17 -9.21
C LEU A 173 -5.27 3.02 -8.31
N GLY A 174 -5.30 3.60 -7.10
CA GLY A 174 -4.15 3.61 -6.21
C GLY A 174 -2.96 4.43 -6.73
N ASN A 175 -1.83 4.35 -6.01
CA ASN A 175 -0.53 4.84 -6.50
C ASN A 175 0.28 3.76 -7.21
N ALA A 176 0.04 2.48 -6.89
CA ALA A 176 0.72 1.34 -7.49
C ALA A 176 -0.27 0.44 -8.24
N ARG A 177 0.25 -0.23 -9.28
CA ARG A 177 -0.51 -1.27 -9.99
C ARG A 177 -0.84 -2.40 -9.00
N PRO A 178 -2.07 -2.93 -9.02
CA PRO A 178 -2.43 -4.04 -8.15
C PRO A 178 -1.62 -5.29 -8.52
N GLY A 179 -1.28 -6.10 -7.53
CA GLY A 179 -0.60 -7.40 -7.75
C GLY A 179 -1.43 -8.41 -8.52
N SER A 180 -2.74 -8.18 -8.68
CA SER A 180 -3.65 -9.02 -9.47
C SER A 180 -4.66 -8.18 -10.24
N THR A 181 -4.99 -8.60 -11.46
CA THR A 181 -6.02 -7.98 -12.32
C THR A 181 -7.44 -8.46 -12.01
N ARG A 182 -7.62 -9.30 -10.97
CA ARG A 182 -8.93 -9.81 -10.58
C ARG A 182 -9.85 -8.67 -10.14
N ARG A 183 -11.13 -8.73 -10.56
CA ARG A 183 -12.18 -7.76 -10.20
C ARG A 183 -12.27 -7.51 -8.69
N ARG A 184 -12.02 -8.55 -7.88
CA ARG A 184 -12.05 -8.48 -6.41
C ARG A 184 -11.06 -7.46 -5.83
N VAL A 185 -9.88 -7.27 -6.46
CA VAL A 185 -8.90 -6.29 -5.97
C VAL A 185 -9.42 -4.87 -6.11
N TYR A 186 -10.03 -4.54 -7.26
CA TYR A 186 -10.63 -3.22 -7.47
C TYR A 186 -11.84 -2.97 -6.57
N LEU A 187 -12.65 -4.01 -6.30
CA LEU A 187 -13.73 -3.93 -5.31
C LEU A 187 -13.18 -3.69 -3.90
N ASN A 188 -12.10 -4.36 -3.50
CA ASN A 188 -11.44 -4.12 -2.23
C ASN A 188 -10.89 -2.70 -2.13
N ARG A 189 -10.26 -2.19 -3.20
CA ARG A 189 -9.76 -0.81 -3.24
C ARG A 189 -10.89 0.19 -3.08
N LEU A 190 -12.02 -0.04 -3.75
CA LEU A 190 -13.20 0.81 -3.61
C LEU A 190 -13.74 0.81 -2.18
N LEU A 191 -13.97 -0.36 -1.59
CA LEU A 191 -14.62 -0.46 -0.28
C LEU A 191 -13.65 -0.16 0.88
N PHE A 192 -12.46 -0.74 0.86
CA PHE A 192 -11.53 -0.77 1.99
C PHE A 192 -10.25 0.05 1.78
N ASP A 193 -10.12 0.74 0.64
CA ASP A 193 -8.90 1.50 0.28
C ASP A 193 -7.61 0.65 0.28
N ALA A 194 -7.75 -0.65 0.06
CA ALA A 194 -6.68 -1.64 0.11
C ALA A 194 -6.85 -2.71 -0.99
N ASP A 195 -5.75 -3.38 -1.37
CA ASP A 195 -5.78 -4.43 -2.40
C ASP A 195 -6.48 -5.72 -1.90
N HIS A 196 -6.47 -5.92 -0.59
CA HIS A 196 -7.00 -7.09 0.11
C HIS A 196 -8.06 -6.69 1.14
N HIS A 197 -8.93 -7.65 1.48
CA HIS A 197 -9.90 -7.46 2.56
C HIS A 197 -9.16 -7.40 3.91
N PRO A 198 -9.57 -6.55 4.87
CA PRO A 198 -8.91 -6.43 6.18
C PRO A 198 -8.80 -7.75 6.95
N SER A 199 -9.76 -8.66 6.73
CA SER A 199 -9.82 -10.00 7.34
C SER A 199 -9.11 -11.09 6.54
N ALA A 200 -8.42 -10.75 5.44
CA ALA A 200 -7.63 -11.75 4.72
C ALA A 200 -6.49 -12.23 5.63
N PRO A 201 -6.25 -13.55 5.74
CA PRO A 201 -5.17 -14.06 6.57
C PRO A 201 -3.84 -13.52 6.03
N THR A 202 -3.16 -12.73 6.86
CA THR A 202 -1.82 -12.22 6.58
C THR A 202 -0.79 -13.16 7.18
N LEU A 203 0.28 -13.46 6.44
CA LEU A 203 1.46 -14.12 7.00
C LEU A 203 2.22 -13.11 7.85
N ASP A 204 1.95 -13.06 9.15
CA ASP A 204 2.74 -12.27 10.09
C ASP A 204 4.04 -12.99 10.49
N SER A 205 4.97 -12.25 11.10
CA SER A 205 6.29 -12.77 11.46
C SER A 205 6.22 -13.98 12.40
N ALA A 206 5.26 -13.98 13.34
CA ALA A 206 5.06 -15.08 14.28
C ALA A 206 4.55 -16.35 13.59
N THR A 207 3.59 -16.21 12.68
CA THR A 207 3.05 -17.30 11.87
C THR A 207 4.13 -17.84 10.94
N LEU A 208 4.95 -16.98 10.33
CA LEU A 208 6.05 -17.38 9.46
C LEU A 208 7.13 -18.13 10.24
N GLN A 209 7.54 -17.65 11.42
CA GLN A 209 8.48 -18.34 12.30
C GLN A 209 7.96 -19.72 12.71
N THR A 210 6.71 -19.77 13.21
CA THR A 210 6.07 -21.04 13.60
C THR A 210 6.01 -22.01 12.43
N SER A 211 5.73 -21.51 11.21
CA SER A 211 5.70 -22.33 10.00
C SER A 211 7.07 -22.93 9.66
N MET A 212 8.16 -22.19 9.86
CA MET A 212 9.52 -22.69 9.63
C MET A 212 9.94 -23.73 10.68
N GLU A 213 9.54 -23.55 11.94
CA GLU A 213 9.78 -24.54 13.01
C GLU A 213 9.01 -25.85 12.75
N LEU A 214 7.74 -25.75 12.36
CA LEU A 214 6.92 -26.91 11.97
C LEU A 214 7.50 -27.62 10.74
N LEU A 215 7.96 -26.86 9.73
CA LEU A 215 8.61 -27.41 8.56
C LEU A 215 9.90 -28.16 8.94
N ALA A 216 10.74 -27.56 9.80
CA ALA A 216 11.97 -28.20 10.26
C ALA A 216 11.68 -29.53 10.98
N GLY A 217 10.72 -29.54 11.90
CA GLY A 217 10.29 -30.76 12.58
C GLY A 217 9.73 -31.82 11.64
N ARG A 218 9.02 -31.41 10.58
CA ARG A 218 8.47 -32.33 9.58
C ARG A 218 9.55 -32.90 8.66
N VAL A 219 10.52 -32.09 8.23
CA VAL A 219 11.67 -32.53 7.44
C VAL A 219 12.52 -33.52 8.24
N GLU A 220 12.77 -33.25 9.52
CA GLU A 220 13.48 -34.19 10.41
C GLU A 220 12.73 -35.52 10.54
N HIS A 221 11.42 -35.46 10.78
CA HIS A 221 10.60 -36.67 10.92
C HIS A 221 10.63 -37.55 9.66
N HIS A 222 10.67 -36.94 8.47
CA HIS A 222 10.70 -37.63 7.18
C HIS A 222 12.12 -37.82 6.62
N ARG A 223 13.17 -37.53 7.39
CA ARG A 223 14.57 -37.53 6.94
C ARG A 223 14.96 -38.81 6.18
N GLN A 224 14.64 -39.97 6.74
CA GLN A 224 14.98 -41.27 6.14
C GLN A 224 14.20 -41.56 4.86
N ASP A 225 12.93 -41.16 4.80
CA ASP A 225 12.11 -41.34 3.60
C ASP A 225 12.55 -40.39 2.48
N LEU A 226 12.92 -39.16 2.82
CA LEU A 226 13.53 -38.21 1.89
C LEU A 226 14.87 -38.71 1.33
N ASN A 227 15.72 -39.32 2.17
CA ASN A 227 16.95 -39.96 1.73
C ASN A 227 16.67 -41.11 0.74
N ARG A 228 15.62 -41.90 0.98
CA ARG A 228 15.21 -43.02 0.10
C ARG A 228 14.61 -42.56 -1.23
N LEU A 229 14.00 -41.37 -1.27
CA LEU A 229 13.42 -40.79 -2.49
C LEU A 229 14.48 -40.20 -3.44
N ASN A 230 15.76 -40.15 -3.05
CA ASN A 230 16.84 -39.60 -3.87
C ASN A 230 17.16 -40.52 -5.06
N VAL A 231 16.53 -40.27 -6.22
CA VAL A 231 16.63 -41.12 -7.42
C VAL A 231 17.29 -40.39 -8.62
N TYR A 232 17.58 -39.08 -8.54
CA TYR A 232 18.16 -38.31 -9.66
C TYR A 232 19.01 -37.11 -9.20
N PRO A 233 20.16 -36.77 -9.85
CA PRO A 233 20.87 -37.49 -10.91
C PRO A 233 21.81 -38.60 -10.40
N VAL A 234 22.21 -38.54 -9.13
CA VAL A 234 23.02 -39.57 -8.45
C VAL A 234 22.37 -39.87 -7.09
N PRO A 235 22.03 -41.13 -6.79
CA PRO A 235 21.38 -41.52 -5.55
C PRO A 235 22.40 -41.58 -4.40
N ASP A 236 22.81 -40.41 -3.92
CA ASP A 236 23.77 -40.28 -2.80
C ASP A 236 23.11 -40.48 -1.42
N GLY A 237 21.78 -40.65 -1.40
CA GLY A 237 21.01 -40.98 -0.20
C GLY A 237 21.05 -39.92 0.90
N ASP A 238 21.39 -38.67 0.58
CA ASP A 238 21.66 -37.59 1.54
C ASP A 238 20.67 -36.42 1.46
N THR A 239 19.63 -36.50 0.61
CA THR A 239 18.63 -35.43 0.42
C THR A 239 18.00 -34.93 1.71
N GLY A 240 17.51 -35.85 2.53
CA GLY A 240 16.94 -35.57 3.85
C GLY A 240 17.96 -34.96 4.80
N ASP A 241 19.20 -35.48 4.84
CA ASP A 241 20.26 -34.93 5.70
C ASP A 241 20.64 -33.49 5.30
N ASN A 242 20.71 -33.21 4.00
CA ASN A 242 20.94 -31.86 3.46
C ASN A 242 19.81 -30.89 3.81
N LEU A 243 18.54 -31.33 3.70
CA LEU A 243 17.38 -30.50 4.06
C LEU A 243 17.27 -30.28 5.57
N VAL A 244 17.60 -31.27 6.39
CA VAL A 244 17.67 -31.11 7.86
C VAL A 244 18.73 -30.11 8.24
N ALA A 245 19.94 -30.21 7.68
CA ALA A 245 21.03 -29.28 7.96
C ALA A 245 20.66 -27.84 7.57
N LEU A 246 19.99 -27.68 6.43
CA LEU A 246 19.45 -26.39 5.98
C LEU A 246 18.41 -25.84 6.96
N MET A 247 17.40 -26.63 7.32
CA MET A 247 16.34 -26.18 8.22
C MET A 247 16.84 -25.86 9.62
N LYS A 248 17.85 -26.60 10.11
CA LYS A 248 18.52 -26.29 11.38
C LYS A 248 19.23 -24.94 11.35
N SER A 249 19.95 -24.64 10.26
CA SER A 249 20.58 -23.32 10.06
C SER A 249 19.54 -22.19 10.02
N VAL A 250 18.35 -22.44 9.44
CA VAL A 250 17.24 -21.47 9.44
C VAL A 250 16.66 -21.26 10.84
N THR A 251 16.32 -22.33 11.57
CA THR A 251 15.71 -22.22 12.90
C THR A 251 16.66 -21.64 13.95
N GLU A 252 17.96 -21.96 13.89
CA GLU A 252 18.98 -21.35 14.74
C GLU A 252 19.09 -19.84 14.52
N ARG A 253 18.93 -19.38 13.28
CA ARG A 253 18.98 -17.96 12.93
C ARG A 253 17.70 -17.22 13.29
N LEU A 254 16.56 -17.92 13.25
CA LEU A 254 15.25 -17.40 13.66
C LEU A 254 15.18 -17.14 15.16
N ALA A 255 15.90 -17.93 15.97
CA ALA A 255 15.90 -17.80 17.42
C ALA A 255 16.37 -16.39 17.85
N GLY A 256 15.42 -15.55 18.25
CA GLY A 256 15.68 -14.19 18.72
C GLY A 256 15.91 -13.14 17.62
N SER A 257 15.52 -13.40 16.37
CA SER A 257 15.56 -12.40 15.30
C SER A 257 14.30 -11.54 15.26
N ASP A 258 14.47 -10.22 15.22
CA ASP A 258 13.38 -9.27 14.98
C ASP A 258 12.96 -9.22 13.49
N ASP A 259 13.89 -9.53 12.58
CA ASP A 259 13.63 -9.67 11.14
C ASP A 259 13.61 -11.15 10.75
N VAL A 260 12.40 -11.70 10.69
CA VAL A 260 12.15 -13.11 10.36
C VAL A 260 12.50 -13.42 8.90
N ALA A 261 12.26 -12.48 7.98
CA ALA A 261 12.53 -12.69 6.55
C ALA A 261 14.04 -12.72 6.28
N GLU A 262 14.78 -11.77 6.84
CA GLU A 262 16.24 -11.74 6.75
C GLU A 262 16.87 -12.97 7.42
N ALA A 263 16.37 -13.37 8.59
CA ALA A 263 16.86 -14.56 9.29
C ALA A 263 16.67 -15.83 8.46
N ILE A 264 15.50 -16.01 7.82
CA ILE A 264 15.26 -17.14 6.91
C ILE A 264 16.21 -17.07 5.71
N ALA A 265 16.35 -15.90 5.08
CA ALA A 265 17.22 -15.76 3.91
C ALA A 265 18.69 -16.06 4.23
N ALA A 266 19.19 -15.54 5.36
CA ALA A 266 20.56 -15.74 5.81
C ALA A 266 20.82 -17.17 6.27
N GLY A 267 19.88 -17.76 7.01
CA GLY A 267 19.93 -19.15 7.46
C GLY A 267 19.92 -20.12 6.27
N ALA A 268 19.08 -19.85 5.27
CA ALA A 268 18.99 -20.65 4.05
C ALA A 268 20.26 -20.56 3.18
N LEU A 269 20.89 -19.37 3.12
CA LEU A 269 22.15 -19.17 2.42
C LEU A 269 23.31 -19.93 3.08
N ARG A 270 23.40 -19.92 4.43
CA ARG A 270 24.47 -20.62 5.17
C ARG A 270 24.27 -22.13 5.26
N GLY A 271 23.02 -22.57 5.35
CA GLY A 271 22.65 -23.97 5.57
C GLY A 271 22.59 -24.81 4.30
N GLY A 272 22.55 -24.18 3.12
CA GLY A 272 22.47 -24.87 1.84
C GLY A 272 23.69 -25.74 1.58
N ARG A 273 23.51 -27.06 1.66
CA ARG A 273 24.52 -28.08 1.37
C ARG A 273 23.97 -29.13 0.43
N GLY A 274 24.84 -29.74 -0.37
CA GLY A 274 24.44 -30.66 -1.43
C GLY A 274 23.53 -30.00 -2.48
N SER A 275 23.12 -30.76 -3.48
CA SER A 275 22.24 -30.25 -4.54
C SER A 275 20.87 -29.86 -3.97
N SER A 276 20.26 -30.74 -3.17
CA SER A 276 18.91 -30.53 -2.61
C SER A 276 18.84 -29.38 -1.61
N GLY A 277 19.83 -29.26 -0.70
CA GLY A 277 19.85 -28.18 0.28
C GLY A 277 20.14 -26.81 -0.36
N VAL A 278 20.98 -26.75 -1.39
CA VAL A 278 21.19 -25.51 -2.15
C VAL A 278 19.92 -25.10 -2.91
N ILE A 279 19.26 -26.04 -3.60
CA ILE A 279 18.02 -25.76 -4.35
C ILE A 279 16.91 -25.27 -3.42
N PHE A 280 16.64 -26.01 -2.33
CA PHE A 280 15.61 -25.62 -1.38
C PHE A 280 15.97 -24.33 -0.65
N GLY A 281 17.25 -24.12 -0.35
CA GLY A 281 17.75 -22.87 0.23
C GLY A 281 17.51 -21.65 -0.69
N GLN A 282 17.77 -21.77 -2.00
CA GLN A 282 17.45 -20.69 -2.94
C GLN A 282 15.94 -20.48 -3.08
N ALA A 283 15.14 -21.55 -3.05
CA ALA A 283 13.70 -21.45 -3.05
C ALA A 283 13.17 -20.68 -1.82
N LEU A 284 13.69 -20.98 -0.63
CA LEU A 284 13.35 -20.25 0.60
C LEU A 284 13.81 -18.80 0.56
N ARG A 285 14.99 -18.51 0.01
CA ARG A 285 15.48 -17.13 -0.17
C ARG A 285 14.58 -16.35 -1.12
N GLY A 286 14.25 -16.93 -2.28
CA GLY A 286 13.33 -16.36 -3.25
C GLY A 286 11.93 -16.17 -2.66
N PHE A 287 11.50 -17.09 -1.80
CA PHE A 287 10.27 -16.98 -1.05
C PHE A 287 10.29 -15.71 -0.19
N VAL A 288 11.24 -15.55 0.72
CA VAL A 288 11.25 -14.41 1.66
C VAL A 288 11.74 -13.08 1.09
N SER A 289 12.39 -13.06 -0.07
CA SER A 289 12.84 -11.81 -0.71
C SER A 289 11.71 -11.01 -1.36
N ASP A 290 10.58 -11.63 -1.67
CA ASP A 290 9.44 -11.01 -2.39
C ASP A 290 8.06 -11.29 -1.74
N VAL A 291 7.98 -11.83 -0.51
CA VAL A 291 6.69 -12.04 0.17
C VAL A 291 6.02 -10.70 0.47
N THR A 292 4.98 -10.37 -0.30
CA THR A 292 3.85 -9.62 0.25
C THR A 292 3.07 -10.58 1.17
N PRO A 293 2.69 -10.17 2.39
CA PRO A 293 2.07 -11.05 3.38
C PRO A 293 0.60 -11.35 3.04
N ASP A 294 0.33 -11.86 1.84
CA ASP A 294 -0.96 -12.30 1.32
C ASP A 294 -0.80 -13.58 0.46
N ALA A 295 -1.89 -14.34 0.30
CA ALA A 295 -1.87 -15.60 -0.46
C ALA A 295 -1.39 -15.46 -1.93
N PRO A 296 -1.67 -14.36 -2.65
CA PRO A 296 -1.08 -14.10 -3.97
C PRO A 296 0.44 -13.89 -3.93
N GLY A 297 0.95 -13.18 -2.92
CA GLY A 297 2.37 -12.98 -2.66
C GLY A 297 3.09 -14.30 -2.40
N LEU A 298 2.50 -15.17 -1.56
CA LEU A 298 2.95 -16.54 -1.35
C LEU A 298 3.03 -17.33 -2.68
N ALA A 299 1.99 -17.24 -3.52
CA ALA A 299 1.99 -17.94 -4.81
C ALA A 299 3.03 -17.38 -5.80
N ALA A 300 3.20 -16.05 -5.86
CA ALA A 300 4.20 -15.39 -6.69
C ALA A 300 5.62 -15.74 -6.22
N ALA A 301 5.86 -15.72 -4.92
CA ALA A 301 7.13 -16.07 -4.30
C ALA A 301 7.49 -17.55 -4.52
N LEU A 302 6.51 -18.46 -4.43
CA LEU A 302 6.69 -19.87 -4.82
C LEU A 302 6.98 -20.04 -6.32
N THR A 303 6.40 -19.20 -7.18
CA THR A 303 6.65 -19.21 -8.63
C THR A 303 8.04 -18.65 -8.97
N ALA A 304 8.47 -17.59 -8.27
CA ALA A 304 9.82 -17.01 -8.37
C ALA A 304 10.89 -18.01 -7.90
N ALA A 305 10.63 -18.67 -6.76
CA ALA A 305 11.46 -19.77 -6.26
C ALA A 305 11.59 -20.91 -7.28
N ALA A 306 10.50 -21.28 -7.95
CA ALA A 306 10.52 -22.30 -9.01
C ALA A 306 11.26 -21.85 -10.28
N THR A 307 11.31 -20.56 -10.59
CA THR A 307 11.92 -20.02 -11.82
C THR A 307 13.39 -19.58 -11.65
N ALA A 308 13.83 -19.28 -10.42
CA ALA A 308 15.24 -19.04 -10.10
C ALA A 308 16.15 -20.24 -10.45
N GLN A 309 15.55 -21.42 -10.65
CA GLN A 309 16.19 -22.67 -11.07
C GLN A 309 16.80 -22.64 -12.48
N VAL A 310 16.50 -21.62 -13.31
CA VAL A 310 17.01 -21.54 -14.70
C VAL A 310 18.34 -20.77 -14.83
N ARG A 311 18.88 -20.20 -13.74
CA ARG A 311 20.16 -19.47 -13.76
C ARG A 311 21.14 -19.97 -12.69
N THR A 312 21.62 -21.20 -12.81
CA THR A 312 22.86 -21.59 -12.14
C THR A 312 24.06 -21.12 -12.97
N PRO A 313 25.05 -20.40 -12.39
CA PRO A 313 26.30 -20.13 -13.08
C PRO A 313 27.09 -21.45 -13.27
N PRO A 314 27.79 -21.63 -14.40
CA PRO A 314 28.59 -22.82 -14.64
C PRO A 314 29.82 -22.78 -13.74
N GLY A 315 29.94 -23.69 -12.76
CA GLY A 315 31.15 -23.72 -11.93
C GLY A 315 31.22 -24.60 -10.69
N PHE A 316 30.28 -25.52 -10.43
CA PHE A 316 30.44 -26.48 -9.33
C PHE A 316 30.31 -27.91 -9.84
N HIS A 317 31.36 -28.36 -10.52
CA HIS A 317 31.74 -29.76 -10.65
C HIS A 317 33.19 -29.91 -10.23
N SER A 318 33.40 -30.34 -8.99
CA SER A 318 34.51 -31.18 -8.53
C SER A 318 34.28 -31.54 -7.08
#